data_AF-A0AAW0GAI0-F1
#
_entry.id   AF-A0AAW0GAI0-F1
#
_cell.length_a   1.000
_cell.length_b   1.000
_cell.length_c   1.000
_cell.angle_alpha   90.00
_cell.angle_beta   90.00
_cell.angle_gamma   90.00
#
_symmetry.space_group_name_H-M   'P 1'
#
loop_
_entity.id
_entity.type
_entity.pdbx_description
1 polymer ?
#
loop_
_entity_poly.entity_id
_entity_poly.type
_entity_poly.pdbx_seq_one_letter_code
_entity_poly.pdbx_strand_id
1 'polypeptide(L)'
;MLEQRGIDVLVEIDTPGHTSVISKSHPEHIACPEASPWANFANEPPAGQLRLASGRNDEVYSKSSRGPSLNATGKTLEQALDTFTQTTHKAIEDLGKTPVVWEEMVLVHNVTLNPETIALVWISSDNVKAVAEKGFKLIHAASDFFYLDCGAGGWVGANPQGNSWCEPFKTWQRSYSFDPVANLTADEAKLVLGGQHLLWTEQSGPSNLDSIVWPRAAASAELFWSGPGHDISDALPRMHDFSFRLQQRGVNAIPLQPLWCALRPGACDLTATEGEVSSASLAYQPEQIILTSHDEL
;
A
#
# COMPACT_ATOMS: atom_id res chain seq x y z
N MET A 1 -13.05 18.50 -10.07
CA MET A 1 -13.95 17.86 -9.07
C MET A 1 -13.18 17.32 -7.85
N LEU A 2 -11.98 16.74 -8.01
CA LEU A 2 -11.14 16.28 -6.87
C LEU A 2 -10.36 17.41 -6.20
N GLU A 3 -9.78 18.33 -6.97
CA GLU A 3 -9.14 19.55 -6.43
C GLU A 3 -10.09 20.40 -5.58
N GLN A 4 -11.38 20.47 -5.97
CA GLN A 4 -12.43 21.15 -5.19
C GLN A 4 -12.71 20.49 -3.83
N ARG A 5 -12.19 19.27 -3.62
CA ARG A 5 -12.26 18.52 -2.37
C ARG A 5 -10.92 18.50 -1.63
N GLY A 6 -9.91 19.24 -2.10
CA GLY A 6 -8.56 19.24 -1.52
C GLY A 6 -7.83 17.92 -1.70
N ILE A 7 -8.13 17.17 -2.77
CA ILE A 7 -7.48 15.88 -3.07
C ILE A 7 -6.53 16.08 -4.26
N ASP A 8 -5.25 15.86 -4.01
CA ASP A 8 -4.22 15.78 -5.05
C ASP A 8 -4.22 14.40 -5.72
N VAL A 9 -3.99 14.39 -7.03
CA VAL A 9 -3.84 13.15 -7.81
C VAL A 9 -2.36 12.97 -8.16
N LEU A 10 -1.75 11.98 -7.53
CA LEU A 10 -0.36 11.58 -7.76
C LEU A 10 -0.37 10.42 -8.75
N VAL A 11 0.42 10.53 -9.82
CA VAL A 11 0.52 9.48 -10.85
C VAL A 11 1.82 8.71 -10.64
N GLU A 12 1.70 7.40 -10.51
CA GLU A 12 2.81 6.46 -10.55
C GLU A 12 2.90 5.82 -11.94
N ILE A 13 4.11 5.81 -12.50
CA ILE A 13 4.47 4.96 -13.65
C ILE A 13 5.64 4.11 -13.17
N ASP A 14 5.33 2.91 -12.70
CA ASP A 14 6.33 2.01 -12.11
C ASP A 14 7.32 1.55 -13.18
N THR A 15 8.61 1.80 -12.91
CA THR A 15 9.72 1.44 -13.78
C THR A 15 10.98 1.15 -12.95
N PRO A 16 11.88 0.27 -13.42
CA PRO A 16 11.82 -0.43 -14.71
C PRO A 16 10.99 -1.73 -14.69
N GLY A 17 10.62 -2.23 -13.50
CA GLY A 17 9.73 -3.37 -13.32
C GLY A 17 8.31 -3.11 -13.80
N HIS A 18 7.43 -4.12 -13.71
CA HIS A 18 5.98 -3.99 -14.02
C HIS A 18 5.63 -3.39 -15.40
N THR A 19 6.47 -3.57 -16.42
CA THR A 19 6.32 -2.92 -17.73
C THR A 19 6.01 -3.88 -18.89
N SER A 20 5.71 -5.16 -18.60
CA SER A 20 5.49 -6.21 -19.61
C SER A 20 4.52 -5.82 -20.74
N VAL A 21 3.43 -5.12 -20.41
CA VAL A 21 2.39 -4.71 -21.37
C VAL A 21 2.91 -3.79 -22.50
N ILE A 22 3.97 -3.03 -22.25
CA ILE A 22 4.58 -2.14 -23.25
C ILE A 22 5.04 -2.94 -24.47
N SER A 23 5.41 -4.22 -24.29
CA SER A 23 5.87 -5.10 -25.36
C SER A 23 4.85 -5.34 -26.47
N LYS A 24 3.55 -5.09 -26.21
CA LYS A 24 2.49 -5.17 -27.22
C LYS A 24 2.62 -4.11 -28.31
N SER A 25 3.33 -3.00 -28.04
CA SER A 25 3.55 -1.91 -28.99
C SER A 25 5.03 -1.63 -29.27
N HIS A 26 5.88 -1.78 -28.26
CA HIS A 26 7.32 -1.51 -28.33
C HIS A 26 8.12 -2.69 -27.74
N PRO A 27 8.08 -3.87 -28.38
CA PRO A 27 8.75 -5.08 -27.87
C PRO A 27 10.27 -4.92 -27.71
N GLU A 28 10.90 -4.05 -28.49
CA GLU A 28 12.33 -3.75 -28.41
C GLU A 28 12.74 -3.11 -27.07
N HIS A 29 11.81 -2.47 -26.37
CA HIS A 29 12.05 -1.81 -25.09
C HIS A 29 11.87 -2.72 -23.87
N ILE A 30 11.38 -3.94 -24.05
CA ILE A 30 11.09 -4.86 -22.96
C ILE A 30 12.02 -6.06 -23.00
N ALA A 31 12.54 -6.43 -21.83
CA ALA A 31 13.26 -7.65 -21.58
C ALA A 31 12.34 -8.68 -20.92
N CYS A 32 12.45 -9.94 -21.35
CA CYS A 32 11.67 -11.08 -20.82
C CYS A 32 10.13 -10.88 -20.78
N PRO A 33 9.48 -10.30 -21.82
CA PRO A 33 8.03 -10.12 -21.79
C PRO A 33 7.32 -11.48 -21.73
N GLU A 34 6.42 -11.65 -20.75
CA GLU A 34 5.63 -12.85 -20.51
C GLU A 34 6.47 -14.13 -20.38
N ALA A 35 7.72 -14.01 -19.94
CA ALA A 35 8.65 -15.13 -19.83
C ALA A 35 8.12 -16.23 -18.90
N SER A 36 8.37 -17.50 -19.29
CA SER A 36 7.92 -18.69 -18.57
C SER A 36 9.07 -19.71 -18.39
N PRO A 37 9.22 -20.35 -17.20
CA PRO A 37 8.39 -20.17 -16.00
C PRO A 37 8.65 -18.81 -15.34
N TRP A 38 7.59 -18.03 -15.11
CA TRP A 38 7.67 -16.64 -14.67
C TRP A 38 8.41 -16.46 -13.34
N ALA A 39 8.35 -17.46 -12.46
CA ALA A 39 8.98 -17.44 -11.14
C ALA A 39 10.51 -17.31 -11.20
N ASN A 40 11.13 -17.61 -12.34
CA ASN A 40 12.56 -17.41 -12.55
C ASN A 40 12.92 -15.95 -12.83
N PHE A 41 11.95 -15.09 -13.17
CA PHE A 41 12.18 -13.73 -13.70
C PHE A 41 11.44 -12.64 -12.91
N ALA A 42 10.29 -12.97 -12.30
CA ALA A 42 9.43 -11.99 -11.63
C ALA A 42 8.80 -12.55 -10.34
N ASN A 43 8.38 -11.66 -9.44
CA ASN A 43 7.66 -12.00 -8.19
C ASN A 43 6.25 -12.53 -8.46
N GLU A 44 5.68 -12.15 -9.60
CA GLU A 44 4.39 -12.58 -10.08
C GLU A 44 4.36 -12.57 -11.62
N PRO A 45 3.44 -13.32 -12.25
CA PRO A 45 3.20 -13.21 -13.68
C PRO A 45 2.32 -11.98 -14.03
N PRO A 46 2.46 -11.40 -15.23
CA PRO A 46 3.45 -11.72 -16.25
C PRO A 46 4.82 -11.13 -15.94
N ALA A 47 5.89 -11.87 -16.24
CA ALA A 47 7.24 -11.32 -16.21
C ALA A 47 7.42 -10.25 -17.30
N GLY A 48 8.34 -9.32 -17.07
CA GLY A 48 8.75 -8.31 -18.05
C GLY A 48 9.19 -7.00 -17.41
N GLN A 49 10.28 -6.42 -17.90
CA GLN A 49 10.81 -5.16 -17.41
C GLN A 49 11.42 -4.33 -18.55
N LEU A 50 11.65 -3.04 -18.32
CA LEU A 50 12.32 -2.17 -19.28
C LEU A 50 13.75 -2.66 -19.48
N ARG A 51 14.16 -2.67 -20.75
CA ARG A 51 15.52 -3.02 -21.13
C ARG A 51 16.44 -1.86 -20.77
N LEU A 52 17.31 -2.07 -19.78
CA LEU A 52 18.22 -1.03 -19.28
C LEU A 52 19.50 -0.87 -20.11
N ALA A 53 19.80 -1.81 -21.00
CA ALA A 53 20.98 -1.76 -21.86
C ALA A 53 20.70 -2.16 -23.32
N SER A 54 21.52 -1.61 -24.22
CA SER A 54 21.35 -1.78 -25.66
C SER A 54 21.96 -3.11 -26.13
N GLY A 55 21.13 -3.99 -26.70
CA GLY A 55 21.55 -5.21 -27.39
C GLY A 55 20.36 -6.14 -27.62
N ARG A 56 20.17 -6.66 -28.84
CA ARG A 56 19.02 -7.54 -29.18
C ARG A 56 19.11 -8.94 -28.57
N ASN A 57 20.30 -9.35 -28.11
CA ASN A 57 20.55 -10.71 -27.68
C ASN A 57 20.22 -10.86 -26.18
N ASP A 58 19.02 -11.37 -25.91
CA ASP A 58 18.63 -12.15 -24.74
C ASP A 58 19.20 -11.69 -23.38
N GLU A 59 18.94 -10.44 -23.00
CA GLU A 59 19.10 -10.02 -21.60
C GLU A 59 18.04 -10.73 -20.75
N VAL A 60 18.42 -11.90 -20.24
CA VAL A 60 17.66 -12.64 -19.25
C VAL A 60 18.05 -12.14 -17.87
N TYR A 61 17.20 -11.27 -17.32
CA TYR A 61 17.25 -10.91 -15.91
C TYR A 61 16.57 -12.02 -15.11
N SER A 62 17.29 -13.10 -14.79
CA SER A 62 16.76 -14.12 -13.89
C SER A 62 16.97 -13.69 -12.44
N LYS A 63 16.02 -14.01 -11.56
CA LYS A 63 16.15 -13.85 -10.11
C LYS A 63 17.29 -14.68 -9.51
N SER A 64 17.55 -15.86 -10.10
CA SER A 64 18.51 -16.85 -9.60
C SER A 64 19.96 -16.56 -9.99
N SER A 65 20.16 -15.73 -11.01
CA SER A 65 21.47 -15.24 -11.38
C SER A 65 21.54 -13.78 -10.95
N ARG A 66 22.60 -13.39 -10.25
CA ARG A 66 23.12 -12.03 -10.40
C ARG A 66 23.54 -11.91 -11.87
N GLY A 67 22.55 -11.72 -12.75
CA GLY A 67 22.57 -12.05 -14.17
C GLY A 67 23.74 -11.43 -14.92
N PRO A 68 24.06 -11.99 -16.10
CA PRO A 68 25.33 -11.81 -16.78
C PRO A 68 25.64 -10.33 -16.93
N SER A 69 26.93 -9.96 -16.88
CA SER A 69 27.39 -8.67 -17.39
C SER A 69 26.62 -8.34 -18.64
N LEU A 70 26.15 -7.09 -18.77
CA LEU A 70 25.52 -6.59 -19.97
C LEU A 70 26.59 -6.66 -21.07
N ASN A 71 26.79 -7.85 -21.65
CA ASN A 71 28.06 -8.24 -22.28
C ASN A 71 28.34 -7.43 -23.54
N ALA A 72 27.31 -6.78 -24.09
CA ALA A 72 27.44 -5.84 -25.20
C ALA A 72 27.92 -4.44 -24.77
N THR A 73 27.70 -4.02 -23.52
CA THR A 73 28.03 -2.68 -23.01
C THR A 73 29.12 -2.67 -21.93
N GLY A 74 29.45 -3.83 -21.35
CA GLY A 74 30.41 -3.95 -20.25
C GLY A 74 29.91 -3.41 -18.90
N LYS A 75 28.64 -2.98 -18.80
CA LYS A 75 28.03 -2.49 -17.55
C LYS A 75 27.48 -3.64 -16.69
N THR A 76 27.46 -3.42 -15.38
CA THR A 76 26.68 -4.25 -14.45
C THR A 76 25.20 -3.80 -14.43
N LEU A 77 24.31 -4.64 -13.88
CA LEU A 77 22.91 -4.27 -13.66
C LEU A 77 22.79 -2.99 -12.84
N GLU A 78 23.50 -2.89 -11.72
CA GLU A 78 23.49 -1.69 -10.84
C GLU A 78 23.93 -0.43 -11.60
N GLN A 79 24.97 -0.51 -12.44
CA GLN A 79 25.41 0.64 -13.24
C GLN A 79 24.38 1.05 -14.29
N ALA A 80 23.66 0.09 -14.88
CA ALA A 80 22.60 0.37 -15.83
C ALA A 80 21.35 0.95 -15.14
N LEU A 81 20.99 0.40 -13.98
CA LEU A 81 19.90 0.91 -13.14
C LEU A 81 20.19 2.32 -12.64
N ASP A 82 21.42 2.61 -12.21
CA ASP A 82 21.85 3.95 -11.80
C ASP A 82 21.75 4.94 -12.98
N THR A 83 22.24 4.55 -14.16
CA THR A 83 22.12 5.37 -15.38
C THR A 83 20.65 5.66 -15.72
N PHE A 84 19.79 4.64 -15.66
CA PHE A 84 18.36 4.77 -15.92
C PHE A 84 17.68 5.68 -14.90
N THR A 85 17.92 5.45 -13.62
CA THR A 85 17.34 6.21 -12.49
C THR A 85 17.71 7.68 -12.60
N GLN A 86 18.99 8.00 -12.79
CA GLN A 86 19.44 9.37 -12.95
C GLN A 86 18.82 10.05 -14.18
N THR A 87 18.68 9.33 -15.29
CA THR A 87 18.06 9.88 -16.52
C THR A 87 16.58 10.20 -16.29
N THR A 88 15.83 9.28 -15.70
CA THR A 88 14.39 9.44 -15.43
C THR A 88 14.15 10.50 -14.36
N HIS A 89 14.89 10.49 -13.25
CA HIS A 89 14.76 11.48 -12.18
C HIS A 89 15.08 12.89 -12.69
N LYS A 90 16.13 13.05 -13.50
CA LYS A 90 16.44 14.34 -14.11
C LYS A 90 15.27 14.89 -14.94
N ALA A 91 14.58 14.04 -15.70
CA ALA A 91 13.42 14.47 -16.47
C ALA A 91 12.24 14.94 -15.58
N ILE A 92 12.05 14.29 -14.42
CA ILE A 92 11.05 14.69 -13.42
C ILE A 92 11.45 16.01 -12.74
N GLU A 93 12.72 16.16 -12.37
CA GLU A 93 13.27 17.36 -11.73
C GLU A 93 13.28 18.57 -12.65
N ASP A 94 13.60 18.39 -13.94
CA ASP A 94 13.55 19.46 -14.96
C ASP A 94 12.11 19.99 -15.15
N LEU A 95 11.08 19.23 -14.73
CA LEU A 95 9.68 19.66 -14.67
C LEU A 95 9.28 20.27 -13.31
N GLY A 96 10.23 20.45 -12.39
CA GLY A 96 9.99 20.97 -11.05
C GLY A 96 9.23 20.00 -10.13
N LYS A 97 9.23 18.70 -10.45
CA LYS A 97 8.58 17.65 -9.66
C LYS A 97 9.59 16.90 -8.81
N THR A 98 9.12 16.30 -7.72
CA THR A 98 9.93 15.47 -6.83
C THR A 98 9.77 14.00 -7.19
N PRO A 99 10.85 13.26 -7.49
CA PRO A 99 10.79 11.81 -7.66
C PRO A 99 10.39 11.09 -6.37
N VAL A 100 9.59 10.03 -6.52
CA VAL A 100 9.24 9.10 -5.43
C VAL A 100 9.68 7.71 -5.86
N VAL A 101 10.27 6.95 -4.95
CA VAL A 101 10.76 5.58 -5.20
C VAL A 101 10.27 4.63 -4.12
N TRP A 102 10.11 3.35 -4.47
CA TRP A 102 10.00 2.27 -3.48
C TRP A 102 11.34 2.06 -2.75
N GLU A 103 11.28 1.62 -1.50
CA GLU A 103 12.42 1.60 -0.57
C GLU A 103 13.65 0.82 -1.03
N GLU A 104 13.51 -0.14 -1.95
CA GLU A 104 14.61 -0.91 -2.51
C GLU A 104 15.64 -0.01 -3.20
N MET A 105 15.20 1.09 -3.82
CA MET A 105 16.10 2.05 -4.46
C MET A 105 17.01 2.76 -3.44
N VAL A 106 16.57 2.84 -2.18
CA VAL A 106 17.34 3.44 -1.08
C VAL A 106 18.13 2.38 -0.31
N LEU A 107 17.56 1.20 -0.07
CA LEU A 107 18.11 0.21 0.86
C LEU A 107 18.90 -0.92 0.19
N VAL A 108 18.54 -1.31 -1.03
CA VAL A 108 19.05 -2.50 -1.71
C VAL A 108 19.99 -2.15 -2.86
N HIS A 109 19.56 -1.23 -3.72
CA HIS A 109 20.30 -0.89 -4.93
C HIS A 109 21.39 0.16 -4.68
N ASN A 110 22.49 0.02 -5.40
CA ASN A 110 23.61 0.96 -5.34
C ASN A 110 23.46 2.01 -6.45
N VAL A 111 22.43 2.84 -6.29
CA VAL A 111 22.08 3.93 -7.21
C VAL A 111 22.25 5.29 -6.53
N THR A 112 22.54 6.31 -7.32
CA THR A 112 22.65 7.69 -6.85
C THR A 112 21.26 8.33 -6.87
N LEU A 113 20.79 8.77 -5.71
CA LEU A 113 19.52 9.47 -5.55
C LEU A 113 19.75 10.91 -5.08
N ASN A 114 18.92 11.83 -5.57
CA ASN A 114 18.85 13.18 -5.02
C ASN A 114 18.33 13.11 -3.57
N PRO A 115 18.95 13.80 -2.59
CA PRO A 115 18.49 13.83 -1.20
C PRO A 115 17.01 14.25 -1.02
N GLU A 116 16.44 14.99 -1.96
CA GLU A 116 15.03 15.39 -1.94
C GLU A 116 14.07 14.30 -2.46
N THR A 117 14.59 13.17 -2.98
CA THR A 117 13.78 12.01 -3.37
C THR A 117 12.99 11.50 -2.16
N ILE A 118 11.73 11.15 -2.37
CA ILE A 118 10.88 10.59 -1.31
C ILE A 118 10.85 9.06 -1.43
N ALA A 119 10.98 8.36 -0.31
CA ALA A 119 10.91 6.91 -0.24
C ALA A 119 9.54 6.41 0.26
N LEU A 120 8.94 5.46 -0.43
CA LEU A 120 7.79 4.69 0.05
C LEU A 120 8.28 3.41 0.74
N VAL A 121 8.07 3.32 2.05
CA VAL A 121 8.49 2.18 2.87
C VAL A 121 7.35 1.18 2.95
N TRP A 122 7.49 0.02 2.28
CA TRP A 122 6.35 -0.87 2.00
C TRP A 122 6.54 -2.32 2.44
N ILE A 123 7.75 -2.85 2.56
CA ILE A 123 7.94 -4.26 2.91
C ILE A 123 7.65 -4.46 4.39
N SER A 124 8.31 -3.68 5.25
CA SER A 124 8.16 -3.75 6.71
C SER A 124 8.29 -2.37 7.33
N SER A 125 7.47 -2.10 8.36
CA SER A 125 7.58 -0.87 9.15
C SER A 125 8.94 -0.73 9.84
N ASP A 126 9.67 -1.82 10.04
CA ASP A 126 11.04 -1.82 10.59
C ASP A 126 12.06 -1.12 9.67
N ASN A 127 11.79 -1.02 8.36
CA ASN A 127 12.71 -0.41 7.39
C ASN A 127 12.76 1.12 7.47
N VAL A 128 11.76 1.75 8.11
CA VAL A 128 11.62 3.21 8.24
C VAL A 128 12.87 3.82 8.85
N LYS A 129 13.43 3.18 9.89
CA LYS A 129 14.64 3.63 10.57
C LYS A 129 15.83 3.67 9.61
N ALA A 130 16.03 2.62 8.80
CA ALA A 130 17.14 2.54 7.85
C ALA A 130 17.04 3.58 6.72
N VAL A 131 15.82 3.90 6.27
CA VAL A 131 15.58 4.98 5.29
C VAL A 131 15.86 6.35 5.90
N ALA A 132 15.39 6.58 7.12
CA ALA A 132 15.60 7.84 7.84
C ALA A 132 17.09 8.07 8.18
N GLU A 133 17.84 7.04 8.57
CA GLU A 133 19.29 7.11 8.82
C GLU A 133 20.09 7.49 7.56
N LYS A 134 19.57 7.17 6.36
CA LYS A 134 20.13 7.63 5.08
C LYS A 134 19.72 9.06 4.73
N GLY A 135 18.90 9.71 5.55
CA GLY A 135 18.51 11.12 5.42
C GLY A 135 17.37 11.39 4.43
N PHE A 136 16.67 10.37 3.95
CA PHE A 136 15.57 10.53 2.98
C PHE A 136 14.24 10.82 3.68
N LYS A 137 13.45 11.71 3.06
CA LYS A 137 12.03 11.87 3.40
C LYS A 137 11.27 10.60 3.02
N LEU A 138 10.27 10.23 3.80
CA LEU A 138 9.55 8.97 3.60
C LEU A 138 8.04 9.07 3.83
N ILE A 139 7.33 8.15 3.20
CA ILE A 139 5.90 7.89 3.39
C ILE A 139 5.75 6.47 3.92
N HIS A 140 5.01 6.30 5.02
CA HIS A 140 4.67 4.99 5.55
C HIS A 140 3.67 4.28 4.65
N ALA A 141 4.05 3.12 4.11
CA ALA A 141 3.17 2.29 3.32
C ALA A 141 3.32 0.79 3.67
N ALA A 142 3.87 0.50 4.85
CA ALA A 142 4.36 -0.81 5.22
C ALA A 142 3.28 -1.90 5.22
N SER A 143 3.61 -3.06 4.64
CA SER A 143 2.67 -4.15 4.38
C SER A 143 2.10 -4.78 5.63
N ASP A 144 2.81 -4.70 6.76
CA ASP A 144 2.38 -5.18 8.06
C ASP A 144 1.28 -4.32 8.72
N PHE A 145 0.95 -3.16 8.13
CA PHE A 145 -0.09 -2.24 8.60
C PHE A 145 -1.04 -1.70 7.53
N PHE A 146 -0.55 -1.42 6.32
CA PHE A 146 -1.24 -0.53 5.37
C PHE A 146 -1.60 -1.15 4.01
N TYR A 147 -1.41 -2.46 3.84
CA TYR A 147 -1.87 -3.16 2.64
C TYR A 147 -3.32 -3.64 2.83
N LEU A 148 -4.19 -3.21 1.93
CA LEU A 148 -5.62 -3.51 1.97
C LEU A 148 -5.96 -4.85 1.28
N ASP A 149 -5.13 -5.31 0.35
CA ASP A 149 -5.28 -6.54 -0.45
C ASP A 149 -4.86 -7.83 0.27
N CYS A 150 -4.10 -7.74 1.38
CA CYS A 150 -3.70 -8.90 2.17
C CYS A 150 -4.90 -9.58 2.84
N GLY A 151 -4.80 -10.89 3.09
CA GLY A 151 -5.82 -11.65 3.80
C GLY A 151 -6.86 -12.35 2.93
N ALA A 152 -6.79 -12.17 1.61
CA ALA A 152 -7.76 -12.72 0.65
C ALA A 152 -7.32 -14.08 0.04
N GLY A 153 -6.25 -14.69 0.55
CA GLY A 153 -5.64 -15.87 -0.07
C GLY A 153 -4.74 -15.55 -1.27
N GLY A 154 -4.10 -16.57 -1.82
CA GLY A 154 -3.25 -16.44 -3.01
C GLY A 154 -4.05 -16.60 -4.31
N TRP A 155 -3.69 -15.84 -5.34
CA TRP A 155 -4.38 -15.86 -6.64
C TRP A 155 -3.70 -16.77 -7.69
N VAL A 156 -2.45 -17.17 -7.47
CA VAL A 156 -1.70 -18.03 -8.38
C VAL A 156 -2.34 -19.44 -8.41
N GLY A 157 -2.61 -19.93 -9.63
CA GLY A 157 -3.29 -21.20 -9.85
C GLY A 157 -2.51 -22.44 -9.36
N ALA A 158 -3.24 -23.54 -9.17
CA ALA A 158 -2.73 -24.84 -8.72
C ALA A 158 -1.97 -24.80 -7.36
N ASN A 159 -2.27 -23.81 -6.51
CA ASN A 159 -1.73 -23.70 -5.16
C ASN A 159 -2.85 -23.64 -4.10
N PRO A 160 -3.49 -24.77 -3.75
CA PRO A 160 -4.62 -24.78 -2.82
C PRO A 160 -4.26 -24.39 -1.38
N GLN A 161 -2.98 -24.30 -1.04
CA GLN A 161 -2.48 -23.77 0.25
C GLN A 161 -1.91 -22.35 0.11
N GLY A 162 -2.09 -21.72 -1.05
CA GLY A 162 -1.59 -20.39 -1.34
C GLY A 162 -2.34 -19.33 -0.56
N ASN A 163 -1.58 -18.46 0.11
CA ASN A 163 -2.08 -17.27 0.77
C ASN A 163 -1.49 -16.01 0.13
N SER A 164 -2.04 -14.84 0.48
CA SER A 164 -1.38 -13.57 0.13
C SER A 164 0.00 -13.53 0.78
N TRP A 165 0.99 -12.91 0.12
CA TRP A 165 2.36 -12.89 0.65
C TRP A 165 2.48 -12.05 1.94
N CYS A 166 1.53 -11.12 2.14
CA CYS A 166 1.48 -10.15 3.21
C CYS A 166 0.38 -10.43 4.26
N GLU A 167 -0.06 -11.68 4.40
CA GLU A 167 -0.97 -12.11 5.48
C GLU A 167 -0.53 -11.59 6.88
N PRO A 168 -1.46 -11.45 7.85
CA PRO A 168 -2.91 -11.66 7.73
C PRO A 168 -3.64 -10.46 7.10
N PHE A 169 -4.96 -10.54 6.95
CA PHE A 169 -5.82 -9.37 6.71
C PHE A 169 -5.52 -8.25 7.71
N LYS A 170 -5.30 -7.02 7.21
CA LYS A 170 -5.08 -5.86 8.08
C LYS A 170 -6.43 -5.27 8.49
N THR A 171 -6.79 -5.45 9.76
CA THR A 171 -7.99 -4.82 10.33
C THR A 171 -7.78 -3.31 10.48
N TRP A 172 -8.88 -2.55 10.57
CA TRP A 172 -8.78 -1.11 10.85
C TRP A 172 -8.03 -0.85 12.18
N GLN A 173 -8.23 -1.71 13.19
CA GLN A 173 -7.56 -1.61 14.49
C GLN A 173 -6.04 -1.78 14.35
N ARG A 174 -5.59 -2.72 13.51
CA ARG A 174 -4.17 -2.93 13.23
C ARG A 174 -3.55 -1.66 12.64
N SER A 175 -4.14 -1.08 11.61
CA SER A 175 -3.63 0.16 11.01
C SER A 175 -3.69 1.34 11.99
N TYR A 176 -4.76 1.45 12.77
CA TYR A 176 -4.97 2.54 13.73
C TYR A 176 -4.01 2.49 14.92
N SER A 177 -3.53 1.30 15.31
CA SER A 177 -2.57 1.13 16.40
C SER A 177 -1.12 1.47 16.02
N PHE A 178 -0.87 1.92 14.81
CA PHE A 178 0.47 2.22 14.33
C PHE A 178 1.04 3.49 14.99
N ASP A 179 2.32 3.46 15.33
CA ASP A 179 3.07 4.64 15.76
C ASP A 179 4.01 5.09 14.64
N PRO A 180 3.70 6.19 13.91
CA PRO A 180 4.49 6.66 12.77
C PRO A 180 5.92 7.08 13.09
N VAL A 181 6.26 7.26 14.37
CA VAL A 181 7.59 7.72 14.79
C VAL A 181 8.28 6.73 15.73
N ALA A 182 7.76 5.50 15.81
CA ALA A 182 8.36 4.45 16.60
C ALA A 182 9.84 4.24 16.24
N ASN A 183 10.70 4.19 17.26
CA ASN A 183 12.15 3.97 17.13
C ASN A 183 12.92 5.04 16.33
N LEU A 184 12.30 6.20 16.03
CA LEU A 184 12.96 7.33 15.39
C LEU A 184 13.46 8.35 16.44
N THR A 185 14.58 8.99 16.14
CA THR A 185 15.00 10.20 16.86
C THR A 185 14.10 11.38 16.49
N ALA A 186 14.15 12.46 17.26
CA ALA A 186 13.37 13.67 16.98
C ALA A 186 13.72 14.33 15.63
N ASP A 187 14.94 14.15 15.12
CA ASP A 187 15.33 14.66 13.80
C ASP A 187 14.87 13.73 12.68
N GLU A 188 14.97 12.42 12.87
CA GLU A 188 14.45 11.43 11.90
C GLU A 188 12.93 11.48 11.78
N ALA A 189 12.21 11.73 12.88
CA ALA A 189 10.76 11.88 12.86
C ALA A 189 10.29 13.02 11.94
N LYS A 190 11.13 14.04 11.69
CA LYS A 190 10.81 15.14 10.75
C LYS A 190 10.90 14.73 9.28
N LEU A 191 11.52 13.57 8.98
CA LEU A 191 11.59 13.02 7.64
C LEU A 191 10.30 12.27 7.25
N VAL A 192 9.44 11.95 8.21
CA VAL A 192 8.15 11.28 7.97
C VAL A 192 7.16 12.30 7.42
N LEU A 193 6.73 12.12 6.17
CA LEU A 193 5.78 13.01 5.49
C LEU A 193 4.31 12.63 5.76
N GLY A 194 4.05 11.38 6.13
CA GLY A 194 2.71 10.84 6.34
C GLY A 194 2.67 9.34 6.06
N GLY A 195 1.51 8.84 5.63
CA GLY A 195 1.36 7.46 5.20
C GLY A 195 0.24 7.24 4.20
N GLN A 196 0.23 6.04 3.62
CA GLN A 196 -0.61 5.64 2.50
C GLN A 196 -1.10 4.21 2.73
N HIS A 197 -2.43 4.03 2.72
CA HIS A 197 -3.01 2.70 2.51
C HIS A 197 -2.89 2.33 1.04
N LEU A 198 -2.35 1.15 0.77
CA LEU A 198 -2.19 0.61 -0.57
C LEU A 198 -3.26 -0.43 -0.83
N LEU A 199 -3.83 -0.41 -2.03
CA LEU A 199 -4.69 -1.46 -2.54
C LEU A 199 -4.12 -1.93 -3.87
N TRP A 200 -3.43 -3.07 -3.84
CA TRP A 200 -3.06 -3.77 -5.07
C TRP A 200 -4.28 -4.48 -5.68
N THR A 201 -4.26 -4.67 -6.99
CA THR A 201 -5.46 -4.98 -7.78
C THR A 201 -5.44 -6.32 -8.47
N GLU A 202 -4.64 -7.28 -7.98
CA GLU A 202 -4.63 -8.66 -8.49
C GLU A 202 -5.99 -9.34 -8.26
N GLN A 203 -6.63 -9.03 -7.13
CA GLN A 203 -7.96 -9.54 -6.75
C GLN A 203 -8.96 -8.42 -6.39
N SER A 204 -8.69 -7.18 -6.80
CA SER A 204 -9.58 -6.04 -6.54
C SER A 204 -9.94 -5.27 -7.81
N GLY A 205 -11.10 -4.62 -7.79
CA GLY A 205 -11.66 -3.90 -8.93
C GLY A 205 -12.98 -3.22 -8.59
N PRO A 206 -13.73 -2.69 -9.58
CA PRO A 206 -14.94 -1.91 -9.33
C PRO A 206 -16.01 -2.61 -8.49
N SER A 207 -16.06 -3.94 -8.50
CA SER A 207 -17.06 -4.74 -7.76
C SER A 207 -16.79 -4.85 -6.26
N ASN A 208 -15.55 -4.66 -5.80
CA ASN A 208 -15.17 -4.83 -4.40
C ASN A 208 -14.34 -3.67 -3.81
N LEU A 209 -13.97 -2.67 -4.64
CA LEU A 209 -13.19 -1.50 -4.25
C LEU A 209 -13.67 -0.87 -2.94
N ASP A 210 -14.94 -0.48 -2.88
CA ASP A 210 -15.49 0.21 -1.71
C ASP A 210 -15.38 -0.62 -0.44
N SER A 211 -15.72 -1.91 -0.51
CA SER A 211 -15.73 -2.80 0.65
C SER A 211 -14.33 -3.13 1.17
N ILE A 212 -13.34 -3.12 0.28
CA ILE A 212 -11.94 -3.37 0.65
C ILE A 212 -11.35 -2.10 1.26
N VAL A 213 -11.56 -0.94 0.64
CA VAL A 213 -10.99 0.34 1.08
C VAL A 213 -11.67 0.83 2.36
N TRP A 214 -13.00 0.79 2.39
CA TRP A 214 -13.78 1.43 3.44
C TRP A 214 -14.41 0.41 4.39
N PRO A 215 -14.37 0.67 5.71
CA PRO A 215 -13.91 1.89 6.36
C PRO A 215 -12.42 1.88 6.76
N ARG A 216 -11.64 0.86 6.39
CA ARG A 216 -10.24 0.68 6.86
C ARG A 216 -9.33 1.87 6.56
N ALA A 217 -9.46 2.49 5.38
CA ALA A 217 -8.67 3.66 5.01
C ALA A 217 -8.91 4.88 5.93
N ALA A 218 -10.07 4.95 6.60
CA ALA A 218 -10.34 6.01 7.57
C ALA A 218 -9.45 5.92 8.82
N ALA A 219 -8.94 4.73 9.15
CA ALA A 219 -8.01 4.55 10.26
C ALA A 219 -6.70 5.33 10.02
N SER A 220 -6.12 5.21 8.83
CA SER A 220 -4.93 5.99 8.46
C SER A 220 -5.25 7.47 8.31
N ALA A 221 -6.42 7.81 7.79
CA ALA A 221 -6.82 9.20 7.65
C ALA A 221 -6.79 9.93 9.00
N GLU A 222 -7.32 9.31 10.05
CA GLU A 222 -7.25 9.90 11.39
C GLU A 222 -5.83 9.85 11.98
N LEU A 223 -5.14 8.71 11.88
CA LEU A 223 -3.77 8.54 12.38
C LEU A 223 -2.80 9.61 11.87
N PHE A 224 -2.81 9.87 10.56
CA PHE A 224 -1.92 10.85 9.94
C PHE A 224 -2.47 12.29 9.99
N TRP A 225 -3.70 12.48 10.49
CA TRP A 225 -4.30 13.80 10.71
C TRP A 225 -4.10 14.31 12.14
N SER A 226 -4.43 13.50 13.15
CA SER A 226 -4.38 13.89 14.57
C SER A 226 -3.20 13.29 15.33
N GLY A 227 -2.45 12.37 14.73
CA GLY A 227 -1.28 11.72 15.32
C GLY A 227 -1.61 10.38 16.00
N PRO A 228 -0.59 9.68 16.52
CA PRO A 228 -0.76 8.40 17.21
C PRO A 228 -1.26 8.55 18.65
N GLY A 229 -1.49 7.42 19.32
CA GLY A 229 -1.79 7.39 20.76
C GLY A 229 -3.27 7.49 21.11
N HIS A 230 -4.15 7.32 20.12
CA HIS A 230 -5.58 7.22 20.34
C HIS A 230 -5.99 5.81 20.77
N ASP A 231 -6.95 5.73 21.70
CA ASP A 231 -7.49 4.47 22.16
C ASP A 231 -8.44 3.85 21.12
N ILE A 232 -8.31 2.54 20.91
CA ILE A 232 -9.09 1.79 19.92
C ILE A 232 -10.56 1.67 20.33
N SER A 233 -10.83 1.47 21.63
CA SER A 233 -12.20 1.39 22.15
C SER A 233 -12.92 2.73 22.01
N ASP A 234 -12.21 3.85 22.20
CA ASP A 234 -12.76 5.20 21.95
C ASP A 234 -12.99 5.49 20.46
N ALA A 235 -12.21 4.88 19.57
CA ALA A 235 -12.32 5.06 18.12
C ALA A 235 -13.44 4.22 17.48
N LEU A 236 -13.73 3.03 18.01
CA LEU A 236 -14.67 2.08 17.41
C LEU A 236 -16.09 2.66 17.18
N PRO A 237 -16.73 3.37 18.13
CA PRO A 237 -18.04 3.98 17.89
C PRO A 237 -18.02 5.02 16.76
N ARG A 238 -16.94 5.81 16.65
CA ARG A 238 -16.78 6.80 15.58
C ARG A 238 -16.53 6.15 14.23
N MET A 239 -15.78 5.05 14.21
CA MET A 239 -15.55 4.25 13.00
C MET A 239 -16.87 3.61 12.49
N HIS A 240 -17.75 3.17 13.38
CA HIS A 240 -19.11 2.73 13.03
C HIS A 240 -19.95 3.86 12.42
N ASP A 241 -20.04 5.02 13.10
CA ASP A 241 -20.77 6.19 12.57
C ASP A 241 -20.24 6.61 11.18
N PHE A 242 -18.92 6.66 11.00
CA PHE A 242 -18.32 6.94 9.70
C PHE A 242 -18.69 5.91 8.62
N SER A 243 -18.64 4.61 8.95
CA SER A 243 -19.04 3.54 8.02
C SER A 243 -20.50 3.67 7.59
N PHE A 244 -21.43 3.94 8.52
CA PHE A 244 -22.84 4.17 8.19
C PHE A 244 -23.03 5.43 7.31
N ARG A 245 -22.31 6.52 7.58
CA ARG A 245 -22.34 7.71 6.74
C ARG A 245 -21.82 7.46 5.32
N LEU A 246 -20.80 6.62 5.15
CA LEU A 246 -20.34 6.21 3.83
C LEU A 246 -21.43 5.45 3.06
N GLN A 247 -22.06 4.48 3.72
CA GLN A 247 -23.17 3.72 3.13
C GLN A 247 -24.34 4.61 2.73
N GLN A 248 -24.74 5.56 3.58
CA GLN A 248 -25.77 6.57 3.25
C GLN A 248 -25.41 7.44 2.05
N ARG A 249 -24.13 7.57 1.71
CA ARG A 249 -23.62 8.33 0.56
C ARG A 249 -23.35 7.46 -0.67
N GLY A 250 -23.76 6.18 -0.63
CA GLY A 250 -23.61 5.24 -1.74
C GLY A 250 -22.22 4.63 -1.87
N VAL A 251 -21.37 4.73 -0.83
CA VAL A 251 -20.08 4.04 -0.75
C VAL A 251 -20.28 2.73 0.02
N ASN A 252 -20.04 1.60 -0.63
CA ASN A 252 -20.32 0.27 -0.09
C ASN A 252 -19.26 -0.21 0.92
N ALA A 253 -19.11 0.51 2.03
CA ALA A 253 -18.18 0.16 3.10
C ALA A 253 -18.54 -1.19 3.75
N ILE A 254 -17.53 -2.02 4.04
CA ILE A 254 -17.74 -3.32 4.70
C ILE A 254 -18.18 -3.14 6.16
N PRO A 255 -19.13 -3.95 6.67
CA PRO A 255 -19.48 -3.94 8.08
C PRO A 255 -18.30 -4.29 8.99
N LEU A 256 -18.13 -3.54 10.09
CA LEU A 256 -17.05 -3.76 11.06
C LEU A 256 -17.38 -4.83 12.10
N GLN A 257 -18.64 -4.86 12.55
CA GLN A 257 -19.19 -5.78 13.55
C GLN A 257 -20.66 -6.04 13.22
N PRO A 258 -21.29 -7.08 13.79
CA PRO A 258 -22.74 -7.21 13.77
C PRO A 258 -23.42 -5.92 14.24
N LEU A 259 -24.54 -5.56 13.62
CA LEU A 259 -25.27 -4.32 13.94
C LEU A 259 -25.63 -4.23 15.44
N TRP A 260 -25.88 -5.37 16.10
CA TRP A 260 -26.14 -5.41 17.54
C TRP A 260 -24.99 -4.81 18.37
N CYS A 261 -23.74 -5.07 17.97
CA CYS A 261 -22.52 -4.52 18.60
C CYS A 261 -22.38 -3.03 18.31
N ALA A 262 -22.60 -2.61 17.06
CA ALA A 262 -22.51 -1.20 16.68
C ALA A 262 -23.48 -0.31 17.47
N LEU A 263 -24.65 -0.86 17.82
CA LEU A 263 -25.67 -0.18 18.63
C LEU A 263 -25.42 -0.24 20.14
N ARG A 264 -24.40 -0.97 20.60
CA ARG A 264 -24.07 -1.20 22.03
C ARG A 264 -22.56 -1.13 22.24
N PRO A 265 -21.98 0.10 22.25
CA PRO A 265 -20.55 0.29 22.47
C PRO A 265 -20.02 -0.49 23.68
N GLY A 266 -18.86 -1.13 23.54
CA GLY A 266 -18.21 -1.93 24.58
C GLY A 266 -18.82 -3.33 24.83
N ALA A 267 -20.06 -3.60 24.40
CA ALA A 267 -20.72 -4.88 24.70
C ALA A 267 -20.13 -6.09 23.95
N CYS A 268 -19.35 -5.84 22.90
CA CYS A 268 -18.69 -6.87 22.09
C CYS A 268 -17.16 -6.86 22.25
N ASP A 269 -16.63 -6.11 23.22
CA ASP A 269 -15.20 -6.09 23.49
C ASP A 269 -14.79 -7.43 24.13
N LEU A 270 -13.66 -8.00 23.70
CA LEU A 270 -13.17 -9.27 24.26
C LEU A 270 -12.86 -9.18 25.76
N THR A 271 -12.61 -7.97 26.25
CA THR A 271 -12.32 -7.65 27.64
C THR A 271 -13.54 -7.12 28.40
N ALA A 272 -14.74 -7.13 27.80
CA ALA A 272 -15.94 -6.58 28.41
C ALA A 272 -16.25 -7.26 29.74
N THR A 273 -16.49 -6.47 30.78
CA THR A 273 -16.90 -6.96 32.10
C THR A 273 -18.43 -6.95 32.23
N GLU A 274 -18.99 -7.79 33.11
CA GLU A 274 -20.47 -7.89 33.31
C GLU A 274 -21.12 -6.52 33.60
N GLY A 275 -20.41 -5.61 34.28
CA GLY A 275 -20.90 -4.27 34.59
C GLY A 275 -21.03 -3.37 33.35
N GLU A 276 -20.08 -3.42 32.42
CA GLU A 276 -20.05 -2.58 31.21
C GLU A 276 -21.15 -2.99 30.22
N VAL A 277 -21.36 -4.29 30.04
CA VAL A 277 -22.41 -4.85 29.16
C VAL A 277 -23.82 -4.44 29.63
N SER A 278 -24.03 -4.35 30.95
CA SER A 278 -25.32 -3.93 31.53
C SER A 278 -25.65 -2.46 31.27
N SER A 279 -24.63 -1.60 31.18
CA SER A 279 -24.81 -0.17 30.88
C SER A 279 -25.08 0.09 29.40
N ALA A 280 -24.40 -0.65 28.50
CA ALA A 280 -24.57 -0.54 27.06
C ALA A 280 -25.97 -0.98 26.60
N SER A 281 -26.60 -1.93 27.31
CA SER A 281 -27.96 -2.38 27.04
C SER A 281 -29.03 -1.35 27.42
N LEU A 282 -28.74 -0.41 28.32
CA LEU A 282 -29.64 0.67 28.74
C LEU A 282 -29.52 1.94 27.85
N ALA A 283 -28.40 2.11 27.14
CA ALA A 283 -28.16 3.26 26.25
C ALA A 283 -28.84 3.15 24.87
N TYR A 284 -29.54 2.05 24.59
CA TYR A 284 -30.25 1.83 23.32
C TYR A 284 -31.44 2.79 23.18
N GLN A 285 -31.29 3.84 22.36
CA GLN A 285 -32.35 4.72 21.89
C GLN A 285 -32.61 4.41 20.40
N PRO A 286 -33.72 3.76 20.04
CA PRO A 286 -33.96 3.25 18.68
C PRO A 286 -34.15 4.33 17.59
N GLU A 287 -34.14 5.62 17.93
CA GLU A 287 -34.57 6.70 17.02
C GLU A 287 -33.44 7.37 16.20
N GLN A 288 -32.16 7.03 16.42
CA GLN A 288 -31.05 7.76 15.77
C GLN A 288 -30.40 7.11 14.54
N ILE A 289 -30.81 5.91 14.13
CA ILE A 289 -30.34 5.32 12.87
C ILE A 289 -31.53 5.12 11.93
N ILE A 290 -31.83 6.13 11.12
CA ILE A 290 -32.68 5.96 9.94
C ILE A 290 -31.85 5.21 8.89
N LEU A 291 -31.85 3.88 8.97
CA LEU A 291 -31.58 3.05 7.81
C LEU A 291 -32.86 3.07 6.97
N THR A 292 -32.92 3.93 5.94
CA THR A 292 -33.91 3.72 4.89
C THR A 292 -33.49 2.48 4.11
N SER A 293 -33.90 1.30 4.58
CA SER A 293 -33.93 0.10 3.76
C SER A 293 -34.88 0.38 2.58
N HIS A 294 -34.33 0.58 1.40
CA HIS A 294 -35.07 0.26 0.18
C HIS A 294 -34.97 -1.25 -0.01
N ASP A 295 -35.74 -1.97 0.79
CA ASP A 295 -36.22 -3.29 0.41
C ASP A 295 -37.51 -3.05 -0.38
N GLU A 296 -37.44 -3.22 -1.70
CA GLU A 296 -38.59 -3.68 -2.48
C GLU A 296 -38.15 -4.87 -3.35
N LEU A 297 -38.66 -6.04 -2.93
CA LEU A 297 -38.80 -7.35 -3.59
C LEU A 297 -37.63 -8.36 -3.51
#